data_AF-A0A2D5E8A7-F1
#
_entry.id   AF-A0A2D5E8A7-F1
#
_cell.length_a   1.000
_cell.length_b   1.000
_cell.length_c   1.000
_cell.angle_alpha   90.00
_cell.angle_beta   90.00
_cell.angle_gamma   90.00
#
_symmetry.space_group_name_H-M   'P 1'
#
loop_
_entity.id
_entity.type
_entity.pdbx_description
1 polymer ?
#
loop_
_entity_poly.entity_id
_entity_poly.type
_entity_poly.pdbx_seq_one_letter_code
_entity_poly.pdbx_strand_id
1 'polypeptide(L)'
;MRFRSIRTFAVAATFAGLTLSTGCYAPDGGFMPSSNATFTYISTTWSPKTVRVIDTRTDEAFFAITLPVGKQLTFKFLEGKGDDPVMTPDRMQWEIWDAPHGSGKLSNQLTCPPSMARRIQVDVRPGPEDPPAIEDYRLRLDESEDRPDYWTPKGGEIPGE
;
A
#
# COMPACT_ATOMS: atom_id res chain seq x y z
N MET A 1 -63.09 11.30 -37.76
CA MET A 1 -62.62 10.72 -39.04
C MET A 1 -61.42 11.55 -39.52
N ARG A 2 -60.29 10.87 -39.79
CA ARG A 2 -58.99 11.38 -40.32
C ARG A 2 -58.09 12.16 -39.36
N PHE A 3 -56.77 12.04 -39.38
CA PHE A 3 -55.80 10.94 -39.52
C PHE A 3 -54.44 11.58 -39.13
N ARG A 4 -53.66 10.88 -38.30
CA ARG A 4 -52.18 10.94 -38.13
C ARG A 4 -51.42 12.27 -38.21
N SER A 5 -50.62 12.51 -37.17
CA SER A 5 -49.22 12.93 -37.36
C SER A 5 -48.35 12.35 -36.24
N ILE A 6 -47.63 11.30 -36.57
CA ILE A 6 -46.51 10.74 -35.79
C ILE A 6 -45.31 11.63 -36.12
N ARG A 7 -44.75 12.31 -35.13
CA ARG A 7 -43.40 12.88 -35.23
C ARG A 7 -42.50 12.13 -34.27
N THR A 8 -41.86 11.10 -34.82
CA THR A 8 -40.63 10.51 -34.32
C THR A 8 -39.57 11.60 -34.17
N PHE A 9 -39.16 11.89 -32.93
CA PHE A 9 -37.86 12.47 -32.66
C PHE A 9 -37.09 11.46 -31.82
N ALA A 10 -36.23 10.73 -32.51
CA ALA A 10 -35.16 9.96 -31.91
C ALA A 10 -34.18 10.95 -31.25
N VAL A 11 -34.05 10.89 -29.93
CA VAL A 11 -32.99 11.59 -29.21
C VAL A 11 -32.24 10.57 -28.35
N ALA A 12 -31.11 10.16 -28.92
CA ALA A 12 -29.85 9.76 -28.30
C ALA A 12 -29.92 9.18 -26.88
N ALA A 13 -29.82 7.85 -26.81
CA ALA A 13 -29.30 7.13 -25.66
C ALA A 13 -27.89 7.64 -25.33
N THR A 14 -27.78 8.55 -24.37
CA THR A 14 -26.50 8.98 -23.82
C THR A 14 -26.16 8.02 -22.69
N PHE A 15 -25.48 6.93 -23.03
CA PHE A 15 -24.83 6.03 -22.08
C PHE A 15 -23.70 6.83 -21.41
N ALA A 16 -24.03 7.53 -20.32
CA ALA A 16 -23.04 8.15 -19.44
C ALA A 16 -22.30 7.02 -18.73
N GLY A 17 -21.24 6.51 -19.37
CA GLY A 17 -20.28 5.61 -18.76
C GLY A 17 -19.64 6.32 -17.58
N LEU A 18 -20.14 6.04 -16.38
CA LEU A 18 -19.56 6.45 -15.12
C LEU A 18 -18.22 5.71 -15.01
N THR A 19 -17.14 6.33 -15.49
CA THR A 19 -15.79 5.86 -15.25
C THR A 19 -15.55 5.92 -13.75
N LEU A 20 -15.64 4.75 -13.10
CA LEU A 20 -15.10 4.55 -11.76
C LEU A 20 -13.59 4.81 -11.86
N SER A 21 -13.19 6.05 -11.60
CA SER A 21 -11.80 6.43 -11.45
C SER A 21 -11.27 5.74 -10.19
N THR A 22 -10.77 4.51 -10.37
CA THR A 22 -9.86 3.91 -9.42
C THR A 22 -8.63 4.81 -9.37
N GLY A 23 -8.44 5.50 -8.24
CA GLY A 23 -7.29 6.37 -8.05
C GLY A 23 -6.03 5.55 -8.18
N CYS A 24 -5.28 5.75 -9.26
CA CYS A 24 -3.94 5.18 -9.40
C CYS A 24 -3.02 5.88 -8.40
N TYR A 25 -2.40 5.11 -7.51
CA TYR A 25 -1.42 5.61 -6.57
C TYR A 25 -0.04 5.57 -7.20
N ALA A 26 0.56 6.74 -7.43
CA ALA A 26 1.98 6.80 -7.74
C ALA A 26 2.78 6.64 -6.43
N PRO A 27 3.92 5.92 -6.45
CA PRO A 27 4.83 5.88 -5.31
C PRO A 27 5.55 7.21 -5.17
N ASP A 28 4.87 8.17 -4.54
CA ASP A 28 5.43 9.44 -4.13
C ASP A 28 5.91 9.32 -2.67
N GLY A 29 7.21 9.54 -2.47
CA GLY A 29 7.86 9.53 -1.16
C GLY A 29 8.25 10.95 -0.82
N GLY A 30 7.60 11.55 0.17
CA GLY A 30 7.85 12.92 0.60
C GLY A 30 8.29 13.00 2.07
N PHE A 31 9.27 13.86 2.36
CA PHE A 31 9.72 14.14 3.74
C PHE A 31 8.72 15.01 4.51
N MET A 32 8.06 15.95 3.82
CA MET A 32 7.00 16.81 4.36
C MET A 32 5.67 16.46 3.68
N PRO A 33 4.73 15.82 4.40
CA PRO A 33 3.48 15.40 3.80
C PRO A 33 2.52 16.58 3.62
N SER A 34 2.33 17.03 2.38
CA SER A 34 1.27 17.97 2.04
C SER A 34 -0.12 17.37 2.31
N SER A 35 -1.10 18.23 2.61
CA SER A 35 -2.49 17.83 2.74
C SER A 35 -3.01 17.22 1.42
N ASN A 36 -3.80 16.15 1.49
CA ASN A 36 -4.37 15.41 0.35
C ASN A 36 -3.38 14.65 -0.54
N ALA A 37 -2.08 14.66 -0.24
CA ALA A 37 -1.12 13.79 -0.91
C ALA A 37 -1.26 12.33 -0.47
N THR A 38 -0.93 11.42 -1.39
CA THR A 38 -0.87 9.99 -1.12
C THR A 38 0.58 9.56 -1.15
N PHE A 39 1.01 8.87 -0.09
CA PHE A 39 2.37 8.37 0.06
C PHE A 39 2.35 6.86 -0.01
N THR A 40 3.29 6.29 -0.78
CA THR A 40 3.41 4.84 -0.90
C THR A 40 4.86 4.42 -0.68
N TYR A 41 5.05 3.46 0.22
CA TYR A 41 6.35 2.88 0.54
C TYR A 41 6.32 1.37 0.29
N ILE A 42 7.27 0.90 -0.50
CA ILE A 42 7.44 -0.52 -0.81
C ILE A 42 8.63 -1.04 -0.01
N SER A 43 8.44 -2.15 0.68
CA SER A 43 9.49 -2.85 1.41
C SER A 43 10.04 -3.98 0.53
N THR A 44 11.29 -3.85 0.09
CA THR A 44 11.96 -4.87 -0.73
C THR A 44 12.99 -5.62 0.13
N THR A 45 13.41 -6.81 -0.30
CA THR A 45 14.39 -7.64 0.43
C THR A 45 15.64 -6.85 0.78
N TRP A 46 16.13 -6.04 -0.16
CA TRP A 46 17.33 -5.21 0.00
C TRP A 46 17.08 -3.86 0.67
N SER A 47 15.83 -3.50 0.90
CA SER A 47 15.46 -2.26 1.59
C SER A 47 14.21 -2.49 2.43
N PRO A 48 14.32 -3.28 3.53
CA PRO A 48 13.24 -3.43 4.49
C PRO A 48 12.98 -2.10 5.18
N LYS A 49 11.73 -1.62 5.16
CA LYS A 49 11.37 -0.27 5.65
C LYS A 49 10.51 -0.31 6.90
N THR A 50 10.82 0.53 7.87
CA THR A 50 9.94 0.88 9.00
C THR A 50 9.45 2.29 8.76
N VAL A 51 8.12 2.48 8.69
CA VAL A 51 7.52 3.79 8.46
C VAL A 51 6.92 4.28 9.77
N ARG A 52 7.28 5.50 10.15
CA ARG A 52 6.78 6.19 11.35
C ARG A 52 6.28 7.57 10.96
N VAL A 53 5.16 7.99 11.54
CA VAL A 53 4.67 9.36 11.43
C VAL A 53 4.69 9.98 12.82
N ILE A 54 5.44 11.07 12.93
CA ILE A 54 5.79 11.73 14.19
C ILE A 54 5.08 13.08 14.26
N ASP A 55 4.46 13.39 15.39
CA ASP A 55 3.99 14.74 15.70
C ASP A 55 5.19 15.60 16.11
N THR A 56 5.47 16.68 15.38
CA THR A 56 6.63 17.53 15.65
C THR A 56 6.45 18.45 16.86
N ARG A 57 5.24 18.51 17.44
CA ARG A 57 4.96 19.29 18.66
C ARG A 57 5.33 18.52 19.92
N THR A 58 5.14 17.21 19.91
CA THR A 58 5.40 16.32 21.05
C THR A 58 6.59 15.39 20.83
N ASP A 59 7.10 15.31 19.59
CA ASP A 59 8.09 14.33 19.11
C ASP A 59 7.65 12.86 19.29
N GLU A 60 6.36 12.62 19.45
CA GLU A 60 5.79 11.28 19.60
C GLU A 60 5.29 10.70 18.28
N ALA A 61 5.54 9.41 18.05
CA ALA A 61 5.04 8.70 16.89
C ALA A 61 3.61 8.22 17.14
N PHE A 62 2.62 8.84 16.49
CA PHE A 62 1.21 8.41 16.56
C PHE A 62 0.91 7.23 15.62
N PHE A 63 1.77 7.00 14.62
CA PHE A 63 1.69 5.86 13.72
C PHE A 63 3.08 5.28 13.51
N ALA A 64 3.21 3.97 13.67
CA ALA A 64 4.44 3.25 13.42
C ALA A 64 4.10 1.85 12.89
N ILE A 65 4.72 1.47 11.78
CA ILE A 65 4.55 0.13 11.22
C ILE A 65 5.86 -0.41 10.66
N THR A 66 6.14 -1.66 11.02
CA THR A 66 7.20 -2.46 10.43
C THR A 66 6.63 -3.15 9.19
N LEU A 67 7.01 -2.69 8.00
CA LEU A 67 6.55 -3.33 6.77
C LEU A 67 7.29 -4.65 6.53
N PRO A 68 6.57 -5.77 6.40
CA PRO A 68 7.16 -7.02 5.92
C PRO A 68 7.69 -6.86 4.50
N VAL A 69 8.70 -7.65 4.15
CA VAL A 69 9.25 -7.67 2.80
C VAL A 69 8.22 -8.18 1.80
N GLY A 70 8.15 -7.55 0.62
CA GLY A 70 7.15 -7.85 -0.41
C GLY A 70 5.80 -7.16 -0.18
N LYS A 71 5.66 -6.37 0.89
CA LYS A 71 4.46 -5.57 1.16
C LYS A 71 4.67 -4.10 0.80
N GLN A 72 3.56 -3.44 0.52
CA GLN A 72 3.46 -2.02 0.19
C GLN A 72 2.51 -1.34 1.17
N LEU A 73 2.97 -0.27 1.84
CA LEU A 73 2.11 0.60 2.64
C LEU A 73 1.72 1.80 1.78
N THR A 74 0.41 2.04 1.66
CA THR A 74 -0.11 3.27 1.07
C THR A 74 -0.93 4.01 2.11
N PHE A 75 -0.70 5.31 2.26
CA PHE A 75 -1.51 6.15 3.14
C PHE A 75 -1.75 7.54 2.56
N LYS A 76 -2.85 8.15 2.98
CA LYS A 76 -3.30 9.47 2.55
C LYS A 76 -3.74 10.28 3.76
N PHE A 77 -3.46 11.58 3.74
CA PHE A 77 -3.98 12.53 4.74
C PHE A 77 -5.16 13.31 4.17
N LEU A 78 -6.24 13.38 4.93
CA LEU A 78 -7.44 14.16 4.66
C LEU A 78 -7.52 15.31 5.66
N GLU A 79 -7.53 16.53 5.14
CA GLU A 79 -7.59 17.74 5.95
C GLU A 79 -9.00 17.98 6.51
N GLY A 80 -9.10 18.40 7.77
CA GLY A 80 -10.37 18.80 8.39
C GLY A 80 -11.38 17.66 8.57
N LYS A 81 -10.92 16.41 8.59
CA LYS A 81 -11.72 15.20 8.84
C LYS A 81 -11.38 14.54 10.17
N GLY A 82 -10.58 15.19 11.00
CA GLY A 82 -10.24 14.72 12.34
C GLY A 82 -11.37 14.91 13.35
N ASP A 83 -11.12 14.44 14.58
CA ASP A 83 -12.10 14.50 15.67
C ASP A 83 -11.90 15.73 16.57
N ASP A 84 -10.65 16.23 16.68
CA ASP A 84 -10.31 17.40 17.51
C ASP A 84 -9.81 18.55 16.60
N PRO A 85 -10.47 19.72 16.61
CA PRO A 85 -10.10 20.84 15.73
C PRO A 85 -8.74 21.47 16.06
N VAL A 86 -8.17 21.22 17.23
CA VAL A 86 -6.92 21.83 17.72
C VAL A 86 -5.78 20.82 17.74
N MET A 87 -6.01 19.63 18.31
CA MET A 87 -4.94 18.64 18.50
C MET A 87 -4.80 17.71 17.30
N THR A 88 -5.90 17.19 16.76
CA THR A 88 -5.90 16.22 15.66
C THR A 88 -6.95 16.56 14.58
N PRO A 89 -6.79 17.71 13.88
CA PRO A 89 -7.77 18.22 12.92
C PRO A 89 -7.84 17.40 11.62
N ASP A 90 -6.80 16.62 11.33
CA ASP A 90 -6.69 15.85 10.09
C ASP A 90 -6.99 14.37 10.34
N ARG A 91 -7.25 13.63 9.26
CA ARG A 91 -7.43 12.17 9.29
C ARG A 91 -6.46 11.48 8.35
N MET A 92 -5.74 10.49 8.84
CA MET A 92 -4.93 9.60 8.01
C MET A 92 -5.72 8.34 7.66
N GLN A 93 -5.71 7.96 6.39
CA GLN A 93 -6.21 6.67 5.92
C GLN A 93 -5.03 5.83 5.43
N TRP A 94 -4.99 4.53 5.71
CA TRP A 94 -3.87 3.68 5.33
C TRP A 94 -4.29 2.24 5.03
N GLU A 95 -3.46 1.53 4.28
CA GLU A 95 -3.65 0.11 3.95
C GLU A 95 -2.31 -0.54 3.60
N ILE A 96 -2.20 -1.85 3.85
CA ILE A 96 -1.07 -2.66 3.45
C ILE A 96 -1.51 -3.57 2.30
N TRP A 97 -0.76 -3.56 1.22
CA TRP A 97 -0.97 -4.37 0.03
C TRP A 97 0.20 -5.31 -0.22
N ASP A 98 -0.03 -6.35 -1.03
CA ASP A 98 1.03 -7.09 -1.69
C ASP A 98 1.65 -6.22 -2.80
N ALA A 99 2.98 -6.07 -2.81
CA ALA A 99 3.67 -5.23 -3.77
C ALA A 99 3.89 -6.00 -5.10
N PRO A 100 3.76 -5.33 -6.28
CA PRO A 100 3.29 -3.96 -6.48
C PRO A 100 1.76 -3.86 -6.52
N HIS A 101 1.19 -2.81 -5.92
CA HIS A 101 -0.25 -2.54 -5.97
C HIS A 101 -0.55 -1.13 -6.47
N GLY A 102 -1.35 -1.01 -7.52
CA GLY A 102 -1.57 0.27 -8.23
C GLY A 102 -2.80 1.07 -7.78
N SER A 103 -3.85 0.42 -7.25
CA SER A 103 -5.11 1.09 -6.91
C SER A 103 -5.98 0.28 -5.97
N GLY A 104 -6.48 0.90 -4.90
CA GLY A 104 -7.31 0.24 -3.90
C GLY A 104 -8.04 1.24 -3.01
N LYS A 105 -8.91 0.75 -2.12
CA LYS A 105 -9.54 1.59 -1.08
C LYS A 105 -8.76 1.43 0.23
N LEU A 106 -8.47 2.55 0.89
CA LEU A 106 -7.84 2.55 2.21
C LEU A 106 -8.90 2.26 3.28
N SER A 107 -8.82 1.10 3.94
CA SER A 107 -9.85 0.68 4.90
C SER A 107 -9.58 1.21 6.31
N ASN A 108 -8.30 1.33 6.69
CA ASN A 108 -7.92 1.79 8.02
C ASN A 108 -7.87 3.32 8.08
N GLN A 109 -8.31 3.88 9.21
CA GLN A 109 -8.34 5.32 9.43
C GLN A 109 -7.93 5.65 10.86
N LEU A 110 -7.25 6.78 11.05
CA LEU A 110 -6.93 7.34 12.36
C LEU A 110 -6.86 8.87 12.30
N THR A 111 -7.10 9.53 13.42
CA THR A 111 -6.96 10.99 13.52
C THR A 111 -5.49 11.37 13.67
N CYS A 112 -5.10 12.49 13.08
CA CYS A 112 -3.71 12.92 13.06
C CYS A 112 -3.57 14.45 13.21
N PRO A 113 -2.39 14.91 13.66
CA PRO A 113 -2.03 16.34 13.69
C PRO A 113 -2.14 17.01 12.32
N PRO A 114 -2.22 18.36 12.27
CA PRO A 114 -2.24 19.09 11.01
C PRO A 114 -0.96 18.85 10.20
N SER A 115 -1.01 19.07 8.89
CA SER A 115 0.13 18.88 7.97
C SER A 115 1.45 19.54 8.41
N MET A 116 1.38 20.71 9.05
CA MET A 116 2.56 21.44 9.54
C MET A 116 3.17 20.84 10.82
N ALA A 117 2.43 19.99 11.53
CA ALA A 117 2.83 19.40 12.80
C ALA A 117 3.17 17.91 12.67
N ARG A 118 3.41 17.40 11.45
CA ARG A 118 3.71 15.98 11.22
C ARG A 118 4.93 15.78 10.32
N ARG A 119 5.73 14.76 10.62
CA ARG A 119 6.89 14.35 9.83
C ARG A 119 6.82 12.85 9.55
N ILE A 120 7.06 12.46 8.30
CA ILE A 120 7.24 11.04 7.95
C ILE A 120 8.71 10.70 8.14
N GLN A 121 8.99 9.71 8.98
CA GLN A 121 10.30 9.11 9.13
C GLN A 121 10.27 7.70 8.58
N VAL A 122 11.20 7.41 7.67
CA VAL A 122 11.35 6.09 7.06
C VAL A 122 12.73 5.59 7.38
N ASP A 123 12.79 4.57 8.23
CA ASP A 123 14.04 3.92 8.61
C ASP A 123 14.22 2.66 7.77
N VAL A 124 15.39 2.50 7.16
CA VAL A 124 15.75 1.26 6.44
C VAL A 124 16.46 0.34 7.43
N ARG A 125 15.93 -0.88 7.61
CA ARG A 125 16.51 -1.86 8.54
C ARG A 125 17.78 -2.48 7.94
N PRO A 126 18.76 -2.86 8.77
CA PRO A 126 20.01 -3.43 8.30
C PRO A 126 19.82 -4.86 7.82
N GLY A 127 20.25 -5.13 6.59
CA GLY A 127 20.37 -6.47 6.03
C GLY A 127 19.30 -6.83 5.00
N PRO A 128 19.54 -7.92 4.23
CA PRO A 128 18.48 -8.56 3.50
C PRO A 128 17.55 -9.27 4.48
N GLU A 129 16.29 -8.87 4.51
CA GLU A 129 15.25 -9.60 5.26
C GLU A 129 14.57 -10.59 4.33
N ASP A 130 14.41 -11.84 4.79
CA ASP A 130 13.67 -12.83 4.04
C ASP A 130 12.19 -12.43 3.95
N PRO A 131 11.55 -12.62 2.78
CA PRO A 131 10.12 -12.48 2.69
C PRO A 131 9.43 -13.47 3.65
N PRO A 132 8.27 -13.09 4.21
CA PRO A 132 7.52 -14.01 5.06
C PRO A 132 7.28 -15.33 4.33
N ALA A 133 7.43 -16.45 5.03
CA ALA A 133 7.16 -17.76 4.47
C ALA A 133 5.71 -17.82 3.99
N ILE A 134 5.50 -18.10 2.71
CA ILE A 134 4.18 -18.28 2.13
C ILE A 134 3.83 -19.75 2.35
N GLU A 135 2.85 -20.03 3.21
CA GLU A 135 2.47 -21.41 3.61
C GLU A 135 2.07 -22.31 2.41
N ASP A 136 1.63 -21.73 1.30
CA ASP A 136 1.19 -22.48 0.11
C ASP A 136 2.35 -23.15 -0.66
N TYR A 137 3.60 -22.77 -0.42
CA TYR A 137 4.77 -23.44 -1.02
C TYR A 137 5.26 -24.58 -0.13
N ARG A 138 4.46 -25.64 0.02
CA ARG A 138 4.88 -26.91 0.67
C ARG A 138 5.92 -27.71 -0.14
N LEU A 139 6.56 -27.09 -1.13
CA LEU A 139 7.62 -27.67 -1.98
C LEU A 139 8.91 -26.83 -1.85
N ARG A 140 9.27 -26.46 -0.63
CA ARG A 140 10.55 -25.82 -0.33
C ARG A 140 11.63 -26.88 -0.16
N LEU A 141 12.29 -27.25 -1.26
CA LEU A 141 13.39 -28.23 -1.29
C LEU A 141 14.68 -27.75 -0.57
N ASP A 142 14.68 -26.54 -0.04
CA ASP A 142 15.76 -25.96 0.74
C ASP A 142 15.76 -26.40 2.21
N GLU A 143 14.62 -26.87 2.73
CA GLU A 143 14.55 -27.49 4.05
C GLU A 143 15.32 -28.81 4.07
N SER A 144 16.03 -29.10 5.16
CA SER A 144 16.90 -30.29 5.23
C SER A 144 16.15 -31.60 5.04
N GLU A 145 14.85 -31.62 5.31
CA GLU A 145 13.97 -32.79 5.22
C GLU A 145 13.58 -33.10 3.76
N ASP A 146 13.57 -32.10 2.88
CA ASP A 146 13.16 -32.23 1.47
C ASP A 146 14.36 -32.34 0.50
N ARG A 147 15.59 -32.34 1.03
CA ARG A 147 16.80 -32.48 0.22
C ARG A 147 16.95 -33.93 -0.26
N PRO A 148 17.28 -34.17 -1.54
CA PRO A 148 17.51 -35.53 -2.02
C PRO A 148 18.75 -36.14 -1.34
N ASP A 149 18.76 -37.47 -1.18
CA ASP A 149 19.83 -38.22 -0.48
C ASP A 149 21.25 -37.95 -1.00
N TYR A 150 21.37 -37.54 -2.26
CA TYR A 150 22.64 -37.22 -2.92
C TYR A 150 23.06 -35.76 -2.80
N TRP A 151 22.27 -34.91 -2.13
CA TRP A 151 22.65 -33.52 -1.86
C TRP A 151 23.78 -33.48 -0.85
N THR A 152 24.91 -32.88 -1.22
CA THR A 152 26.04 -32.68 -0.31
C THR A 152 26.39 -31.18 -0.22
N PRO A 153 26.76 -30.68 0.97
CA PRO A 153 27.14 -29.27 1.14
C PRO A 153 28.33 -28.82 0.28
N LYS A 154 29.15 -29.78 -0.18
CA LYS A 154 30.32 -29.52 -1.02
C LYS A 154 30.00 -29.42 -2.51
N GLY A 155 28.76 -29.73 -2.91
CA GLY A 155 28.40 -29.99 -4.31
C GLY A 155 28.99 -31.32 -4.77
N GLY A 156 28.16 -32.22 -5.27
CA GLY A 156 28.57 -33.53 -5.78
C GLY A 156 27.92 -33.83 -7.13
N GLU A 157 28.30 -34.92 -7.75
CA GLU A 157 27.67 -35.40 -8.99
C GLU A 157 26.21 -35.78 -8.72
N ILE A 158 25.31 -35.34 -9.61
CA ILE A 158 23.89 -35.71 -9.56
C ILE A 158 23.78 -37.14 -10.10
N PRO A 159 23.25 -38.11 -9.33
CA PRO A 159 23.17 -39.48 -9.81
C PRO A 159 22.25 -39.58 -11.03
N GLY A 160 22.80 -39.96 -12.19
CA GLY A 160 22.04 -40.23 -13.41
C GLY A 160 22.13 -39.17 -14.51
N GLU A 161 22.96 -38.13 -14.36
CA GLU A 161 23.49 -37.33 -15.48
C GLU A 161 24.87 -37.83 -15.94
#